data_AF-A0A0G3GUL3-F1
#
_entry.id   AF-A0A0G3GUL3-F1
#
_cell.length_a   1.000
_cell.length_b   1.000
_cell.length_c   1.000
_cell.angle_alpha   90.00
_cell.angle_beta   90.00
_cell.angle_gamma   90.00
#
_symmetry.space_group_name_H-M   'P 1'
#
loop_
_entity.id
_entity.type
_entity.pdbx_description
1 polymer ?
#
loop_
_entity_poly.entity_id
_entity_poly.type
_entity_poly.pdbx_seq_one_letter_code
_entity_poly.pdbx_strand_id
1 'polypeptide(L)' 'MGNVFFPGATNPVEELACIFRDAADPVAAATQWAQGVFASAELDPKAHPVRAIKALRDAEPALNLNAATYVVKKITGDD' A
#
# COMPACT_ATOMS: atom_id res chain seq x y z
N MET A 1 -10.64 1.66 25.94
CA MET A 1 -9.75 0.98 24.98
C MET A 1 -10.41 1.03 23.61
N GLY A 2 -9.68 1.52 22.61
CA GLY A 2 -10.13 1.51 21.20
C GLY A 2 -10.49 2.88 20.63
N ASN A 3 -9.53 3.82 20.57
CA ASN A 3 -9.66 4.95 19.65
C ASN A 3 -9.46 4.41 18.23
N VAL A 4 -10.55 4.12 17.54
CA VAL A 4 -10.52 3.84 16.10
C VAL A 4 -10.29 5.18 15.40
N PHE A 5 -9.02 5.52 15.18
CA PHE A 5 -8.66 6.62 14.30
C PHE A 5 -8.99 6.19 12.86
N PHE A 6 -10.07 6.73 12.31
CA PHE A 6 -10.24 6.84 10.87
C PHE A 6 -9.69 8.21 10.46
N PRO A 7 -8.41 8.33 10.04
CA PRO A 7 -7.98 9.54 9.37
C PRO A 7 -8.61 9.53 7.97
N GLY A 8 -9.85 10.01 7.91
CA GLY A 8 -10.50 10.35 6.66
C GLY A 8 -9.71 11.48 6.00
N ALA A 9 -9.24 11.22 4.78
CA ALA A 9 -8.53 12.14 3.90
C ALA A 9 -7.03 12.38 4.14
N THR A 10 -6.27 11.42 4.67
CA THR A 10 -4.80 11.50 4.49
C THR A 10 -4.46 11.19 3.03
N ASN A 11 -3.67 12.06 2.40
CA ASN A 11 -3.16 11.82 1.06
C ASN A 11 -2.35 10.51 1.07
N PRO A 12 -2.58 9.59 0.11
CA PRO A 12 -1.89 8.31 0.10
C PRO A 12 -0.37 8.48 0.07
N VAL A 13 0.11 9.53 -0.60
CA VAL A 13 1.54 9.87 -0.66
C VAL A 13 2.09 10.31 0.71
N GLU A 14 1.32 11.06 1.50
CA GLU A 14 1.75 11.48 2.85
C GLU A 14 1.81 10.30 3.82
N GLU A 15 0.86 9.36 3.72
CA GLU A 15 0.90 8.12 4.51
C GLU A 15 2.11 7.27 4.16
N LEU A 16 2.36 7.10 2.86
CA LEU A 16 3.55 6.39 2.39
C LEU A 16 4.84 7.11 2.84
N ALA A 17 4.87 8.44 2.81
CA ALA A 17 6.00 9.22 3.31
C ALA A 17 6.20 9.06 4.82
N CYS A 18 5.14 8.80 5.59
CA CYS A 18 5.23 8.52 7.02
C CYS A 18 5.77 7.10 7.30
N ILE A 19 5.23 6.10 6.61
CA ILE A 19 5.57 4.67 6.77
C ILE A 19 6.98 4.37 6.21
N PHE A 20 7.27 4.87 5.00
CA PHE A 20 8.52 4.67 4.28
C PHE A 20 9.46 5.89 4.36
N ARG A 21 9.41 6.62 5.48
CA ARG A 21 10.19 7.87 5.70
C ARG A 21 11.71 7.72 5.59
N ASP A 22 12.21 6.49 5.70
CA ASP A 22 13.64 6.16 5.63
C ASP A 22 14.16 6.13 4.19
N ALA A 23 13.26 6.03 3.20
CA ALA A 23 13.62 6.00 1.79
C ALA A 23 13.72 7.41 1.19
N ALA A 24 14.67 7.58 0.26
CA ALA A 24 14.81 8.82 -0.52
C ALA A 24 13.57 9.13 -1.37
N ASP A 25 12.89 8.08 -1.85
CA ASP A 25 11.58 8.18 -2.50
C ASP A 25 10.61 7.18 -1.85
N PRO A 26 9.70 7.66 -0.97
CA PRO A 26 8.81 6.77 -0.21
C PRO A 26 7.80 6.05 -1.10
N VAL A 27 7.42 6.63 -2.24
CA VAL A 27 6.46 6.00 -3.16
C VAL A 27 7.13 4.85 -3.93
N ALA A 28 8.35 5.05 -4.41
CA ALA A 28 9.13 4.00 -5.05
C ALA A 28 9.45 2.86 -4.06
N ALA A 29 9.82 3.20 -2.82
CA ALA A 29 10.07 2.20 -1.78
C ALA A 29 8.81 1.38 -1.45
N ALA A 30 7.66 2.04 -1.29
CA ALA A 30 6.38 1.36 -1.09
C ALA A 30 6.01 0.45 -2.26
N THR A 31 6.28 0.89 -3.49
CA THR A 31 6.02 0.12 -4.72
C THR A 31 6.90 -1.12 -4.78
N GLN A 32 8.20 -0.98 -4.51
CA GLN A 32 9.14 -2.10 -4.51
C GLN A 32 8.82 -3.11 -3.38
N TRP A 33 8.50 -2.61 -2.19
CA TRP A 33 8.05 -3.45 -1.09
C TRP A 33 6.77 -4.23 -1.45
N ALA A 34 5.77 -3.54 -2.02
CA ALA A 34 4.50 -4.16 -2.44
C ALA A 34 4.71 -5.25 -3.50
N GLN A 35 5.61 -5.04 -4.46
CA GLN A 35 6.00 -6.08 -5.42
C GLN A 35 6.59 -7.32 -4.73
N GLY A 36 7.39 -7.14 -3.68
CA GLY A 36 7.91 -8.24 -2.86
C GLY A 36 6.81 -9.02 -2.12
N VAL A 37 5.80 -8.31 -1.59
CA VAL A 37 4.63 -8.93 -0.95
C VAL A 37 3.84 -9.76 -1.96
N PHE A 38 3.61 -9.24 -3.16
CA PHE A 38 2.88 -9.95 -4.21
C PHE A 38 3.64 -11.16 -4.73
N ALA A 39 4.95 -11.05 -4.92
CA ALA A 39 5.80 -12.17 -5.31
C ALA A 39 5.77 -13.29 -4.26
N SER A 40 5.84 -12.93 -2.97
CA SER A 40 5.78 -13.90 -1.87
C SER A 40 4.40 -14.56 -1.71
N ALA A 41 3.35 -13.85 -2.09
CA ALA A 41 1.97 -14.35 -2.06
C ALA A 41 1.53 -15.02 -3.38
N GLU A 42 2.43 -15.13 -4.36
CA GLU A 42 2.15 -15.62 -5.73
C GLU A 42 0.89 -14.97 -6.33
N LEU A 43 0.75 -13.67 -6.09
CA LEU A 43 -0.48 -12.93 -6.35
C LEU A 43 -0.28 -11.91 -7.46
N ASP A 44 -1.15 -11.96 -8.47
CA ASP A 44 -1.15 -10.96 -9.53
C ASP A 44 -2.10 -9.79 -9.17
N PRO A 45 -1.58 -8.57 -9.01
CA PRO A 45 -2.40 -7.41 -8.63
C PRO A 45 -3.33 -6.91 -9.75
N LYS A 46 -3.07 -7.26 -11.02
CA LYS A 46 -3.95 -6.91 -12.15
C LYS A 46 -5.17 -7.83 -12.22
N ALA A 47 -4.97 -9.12 -12.01
CA ALA A 47 -6.02 -10.12 -12.00
C ALA A 47 -6.87 -10.07 -10.72
N HIS A 48 -6.25 -9.73 -9.58
CA HIS A 48 -6.89 -9.77 -8.26
C HIS A 48 -6.61 -8.52 -7.40
N PRO A 49 -7.08 -7.32 -7.82
CA PRO A 49 -6.77 -6.06 -7.13
C PRO A 49 -7.26 -6.02 -5.67
N VAL A 50 -8.42 -6.59 -5.37
CA VAL A 50 -8.94 -6.65 -3.99
C VAL A 50 -8.08 -7.54 -3.10
N ARG A 51 -7.59 -8.69 -3.63
CA ARG A 51 -6.69 -9.57 -2.87
C ARG A 51 -5.31 -8.94 -2.71
N ALA A 52 -4.84 -8.19 -3.70
CA ALA A 52 -3.59 -7.42 -3.60
C ALA A 52 -3.67 -6.37 -2.49
N ILE A 53 -4.72 -5.55 -2.48
CA ILE A 53 -4.95 -4.55 -1.42
C ILE A 53 -5.02 -5.22 -0.05
N LYS A 54 -5.72 -6.36 0.06
CA LYS A 54 -5.78 -7.13 1.31
C LYS A 54 -4.40 -7.62 1.73
N ALA A 55 -3.61 -8.19 0.81
CA ALA A 55 -2.28 -8.71 1.10
C ALA A 55 -1.32 -7.60 1.59
N LEU A 56 -1.39 -6.40 0.99
CA LEU A 56 -0.60 -5.26 1.47
C LEU A 56 -0.99 -4.85 2.90
N ARG A 57 -2.29 -4.81 3.20
CA ARG A 57 -2.78 -4.46 4.53
C ARG A 57 -2.54 -5.54 5.58
N ASP A 58 -2.41 -6.80 5.15
CA ASP A 58 -2.05 -7.92 6.02
C ASP A 58 -0.56 -7.86 6.38
N ALA A 59 0.28 -7.50 5.40
CA ALA A 59 1.71 -7.32 5.58
C ALA A 59 2.09 -6.04 6.36
N GLU A 60 1.38 -4.93 6.12
CA GLU A 60 1.54 -3.67 6.87
C GLU A 60 0.17 -3.16 7.35
N PRO A 61 -0.24 -3.47 8.59
CA PRO A 61 -1.55 -3.08 9.12
C PRO A 61 -1.68 -1.57 9.36
N ALA A 62 -0.58 -0.81 9.44
CA ALA A 62 -0.62 0.65 9.48
C ALA A 62 -0.93 1.27 8.11
N LEU A 63 -0.84 0.49 7.02
CA LEU A 63 -1.17 0.95 5.68
C LEU A 63 -2.68 1.05 5.51
N ASN A 64 -3.18 2.25 5.28
CA ASN A 64 -4.60 2.47 5.06
C ASN A 64 -5.06 2.00 3.67
N LEU A 65 -6.37 1.82 3.49
CA LEU A 65 -6.99 1.34 2.24
C LEU A 65 -6.62 2.23 1.05
N ASN A 66 -6.63 3.54 1.25
CA ASN A 66 -6.38 4.51 0.18
C ASN A 66 -4.92 4.43 -0.31
N ALA A 67 -3.96 4.35 0.60
CA ALA A 67 -2.55 4.17 0.29
C ALA A 67 -2.28 2.81 -0.39
N ALA A 68 -2.86 1.72 0.12
CA ALA A 68 -2.76 0.41 -0.50
C ALA A 68 -3.33 0.38 -1.93
N THR A 69 -4.49 1.01 -2.15
CA THR A 69 -5.11 1.12 -3.47
C THR A 69 -4.25 1.96 -4.42
N TYR A 70 -3.67 3.06 -3.93
CA TYR A 70 -2.77 3.91 -4.71
C TYR A 70 -1.54 3.13 -5.19
N VAL A 71 -0.89 2.37 -4.31
CA VAL A 71 0.27 1.54 -4.66
C VAL A 71 -0.09 0.48 -5.69
N VAL A 72 -1.24 -0.19 -5.53
CA VAL A 72 -1.71 -1.19 -6.50
C VAL A 72 -1.93 -0.55 -7.88
N LYS A 73 -2.65 0.58 -7.96
CA LYS A 73 -2.86 1.31 -9.23
C LYS A 73 -1.55 1.70 -9.91
N LYS A 74 -0.57 2.17 -9.13
CA LYS A 74 0.77 2.53 -9.61
C LYS A 74 1.52 1.34 -10.21
N ILE A 75 1.40 0.15 -9.59
CA ILE A 75 2.02 -1.09 -10.07
C ILE A 75 1.30 -1.61 -11.32
N THR A 76 -0.03 -1.51 -11.37
CA THR A 76 -0.81 -1.99 -12.51
C THR A 76 -0.72 -1.07 -13.73
N GLY A 77 -0.31 0.18 -13.54
CA GLY A 77 -0.29 1.22 -14.58
C GLY A 77 -1.69 1.75 -14.89
N ASP A 78 -2.61 1.64 -13.92
CA ASP A 78 -3.99 2.15 -14.01
C ASP A 78 -3.99 3.56 -13.43
N ASP A 79 -3.55 4.54 -14.24
CA ASP A 79 -3.58 5.98 -13.93
C ASP A 79 -4.96 6.58 -14.25
#